data_AF-A0A497QJT8-F1
#
_entry.id   AF-A0A497QJT8-F1
#
_cell.length_a   1.000
_cell.length_b   1.000
_cell.length_c   1.000
_cell.angle_alpha   90.00
_cell.angle_beta   90.00
_cell.angle_gamma   90.00
#
_symmetry.space_group_name_H-M   'P 1'
#
loop_
_entity.id
_entity.type
_entity.pdbx_description
1 polymer ?
#
loop_
_entity_poly.entity_id
_entity_poly.type
_entity_poly.pdbx_seq_one_letter_code
_entity_poly.pdbx_strand_id
1 'polypeptide(L)'
;MTGKNAIERNIQLLKDKDPAVRRNAAEMLGRSMDPRATKPLIKLLQAEQIHEVRRAIVLSLSLLGGDEVLEVLLEVLKNDDDSETRRNAAGGLRFFTNK
;
A
#
# COMPACT_ATOMS: atom_id res chain seq x y z
N MET A 1 12.77 22.07 -4.46
CA MET A 1 12.92 21.03 -5.52
C MET A 1 12.95 19.59 -5.01
N THR A 2 12.54 19.30 -3.76
CA THR A 2 12.88 18.00 -3.11
C THR A 2 11.74 16.97 -3.02
N GLY A 3 10.46 17.37 -3.13
CA GLY A 3 9.33 16.43 -2.96
C GLY A 3 9.05 15.52 -4.17
N LYS A 4 9.08 16.07 -5.39
CA LYS A 4 8.69 15.32 -6.61
C LYS A 4 9.64 14.15 -6.91
N ASN A 5 10.94 14.36 -6.72
CA ASN A 5 11.98 13.36 -6.94
C ASN A 5 11.91 12.21 -5.90
N ALA A 6 11.51 12.51 -4.66
CA ALA A 6 11.39 11.50 -3.61
C ALA A 6 10.28 10.48 -3.90
N ILE A 7 9.12 10.91 -4.44
CA ILE A 7 8.03 10.00 -4.81
C ILE A 7 8.46 9.08 -5.95
N GLU A 8 9.04 9.64 -7.01
CA GLU A 8 9.51 8.88 -8.16
C GLU A 8 10.60 7.86 -7.76
N ARG A 9 11.53 8.27 -6.89
CA ARG A 9 12.54 7.35 -6.34
C ARG A 9 11.92 6.20 -5.57
N ASN A 10 10.97 6.46 -4.67
CA ASN A 10 10.32 5.41 -3.90
C ASN A 10 9.47 4.47 -4.77
N ILE A 11 8.83 4.99 -5.83
CA ILE A 11 8.14 4.15 -6.83
C ILE A 11 9.12 3.16 -7.49
N GLN A 12 10.35 3.58 -7.78
CA GLN A 12 11.36 2.64 -8.31
C GLN A 12 11.81 1.61 -7.27
N LEU A 13 11.93 2.00 -6.00
CA LEU A 13 12.34 1.11 -4.91
C LEU A 13 11.30 0.02 -4.57
N LEU A 14 10.04 0.16 -5.02
CA LEU A 14 9.06 -0.93 -4.93
C LEU A 14 9.46 -2.18 -5.71
N LYS A 15 10.45 -2.10 -6.61
CA LYS A 15 10.95 -3.23 -7.39
C LYS A 15 12.27 -3.81 -6.85
N ASP A 16 12.74 -3.33 -5.70
CA ASP A 16 14.01 -3.79 -5.14
C ASP A 16 13.93 -5.28 -4.79
N LYS A 17 15.06 -5.99 -4.94
CA LYS A 17 15.16 -7.41 -4.58
C LYS A 17 14.98 -7.63 -3.08
N ASP A 18 15.37 -6.65 -2.26
CA ASP A 18 15.29 -6.72 -0.81
C ASP A 18 13.86 -6.37 -0.33
N PRO A 19 13.15 -7.30 0.33
CA PRO A 19 11.83 -7.02 0.91
C PRO A 19 11.82 -5.84 1.88
N ALA A 20 12.88 -5.61 2.64
CA ALA A 20 12.97 -4.50 3.58
C ALA A 20 12.98 -3.14 2.84
N VAL A 21 13.64 -3.07 1.68
CA VAL A 21 13.65 -1.86 0.84
C VAL A 21 12.26 -1.62 0.26
N ARG A 22 11.58 -2.66 -0.25
CA ARG A 22 10.21 -2.54 -0.76
C ARG A 22 9.23 -2.08 0.32
N ARG A 23 9.32 -2.65 1.52
CA ARG A 23 8.49 -2.27 2.67
C ARG A 23 8.68 -0.79 3.01
N ASN A 24 9.93 -0.35 3.18
CA ASN A 24 10.23 1.04 3.53
C ASN A 24 9.74 2.00 2.43
N ALA A 25 9.92 1.64 1.15
CA ALA A 25 9.41 2.43 0.04
C ALA A 25 7.87 2.53 0.06
N ALA A 26 7.16 1.44 0.35
CA ALA A 26 5.71 1.44 0.47
C ALA A 26 5.25 2.38 1.60
N GLU A 27 5.83 2.28 2.79
CA GLU A 27 5.52 3.14 3.93
C GLU A 27 5.75 4.63 3.62
N MET A 28 6.86 4.97 2.96
CA MET A 28 7.15 6.34 2.56
C MET A 28 6.11 6.87 1.57
N LEU A 29 5.68 6.05 0.62
CA LEU A 29 4.64 6.40 -0.34
C LEU A 29 3.28 6.61 0.34
N GLY A 30 2.88 5.75 1.27
CA GLY A 30 1.64 5.95 2.04
C GLY A 30 1.64 7.26 2.83
N ARG A 31 2.73 7.55 3.55
CA ARG A 31 2.89 8.80 4.33
C ARG A 31 2.91 10.05 3.47
N SER A 32 3.30 9.93 2.19
CA SER A 32 3.31 11.07 1.28
C SER A 32 1.92 11.57 0.90
N MET A 33 0.90 10.70 0.99
CA MET A 33 -0.46 10.96 0.54
C MET A 33 -0.55 11.39 -0.93
N ASP A 34 0.49 11.13 -1.74
CA ASP A 34 0.53 11.49 -3.14
C ASP A 34 -0.19 10.42 -3.99
N PRO A 35 -1.26 10.76 -4.72
CA PRO A 35 -2.07 9.79 -5.47
C PRO A 35 -1.29 9.06 -6.58
N ARG A 36 -0.11 9.58 -6.99
CA ARG A 36 0.77 8.88 -7.93
C ARG A 36 1.29 7.54 -7.38
N ALA A 37 1.22 7.33 -6.06
CA ALA A 37 1.63 6.11 -5.40
C ALA A 37 0.62 4.95 -5.51
N THR A 38 -0.68 5.25 -5.75
CA THR A 38 -1.75 4.24 -5.66
C THR A 38 -1.54 3.06 -6.61
N LYS A 39 -1.42 3.33 -7.91
CA LYS A 39 -1.23 2.27 -8.93
C LYS A 39 0.05 1.45 -8.72
N PRO A 40 1.23 2.05 -8.45
CA PRO A 40 2.42 1.29 -8.11
C PRO A 40 2.27 0.38 -6.89
N LEU A 41 1.61 0.86 -5.84
CA LEU A 41 1.38 0.08 -4.61
C LEU A 41 0.42 -1.09 -4.85
N ILE A 42 -0.68 -0.88 -5.58
CA ILE A 42 -1.60 -1.97 -5.97
C ILE A 42 -0.86 -3.03 -6.78
N LYS A 43 -0.02 -2.62 -7.74
CA LYS A 43 0.78 -3.56 -8.53
C LYS A 43 1.77 -4.35 -7.66
N LEU A 44 2.41 -3.71 -6.68
CA LEU A 44 3.28 -4.42 -5.75
C LEU A 44 2.48 -5.42 -4.90
N LEU A 45 1.31 -5.04 -4.38
CA LEU A 45 0.46 -5.94 -3.57
C LEU A 45 0.09 -7.22 -4.32
N GLN A 46 -0.17 -7.14 -5.63
CA GLN A 46 -0.52 -8.30 -6.45
C GLN A 46 0.66 -9.29 -6.64
N ALA A 47 1.90 -8.78 -6.67
CA ALA A 47 3.09 -9.60 -6.90
C ALA A 47 3.78 -10.06 -5.61
N GLU A 48 3.60 -9.33 -4.51
CA GLU A 48 4.33 -9.52 -3.27
C GLU A 48 3.87 -10.76 -2.49
N GLN A 49 4.83 -11.58 -2.06
CA GLN A 49 4.58 -12.81 -1.30
C GLN A 49 4.98 -12.67 0.17
N ILE A 50 5.83 -11.69 0.51
CA ILE A 50 6.29 -11.48 1.89
C ILE A 50 5.22 -10.71 2.68
N HIS A 51 4.64 -11.37 3.67
CA HIS A 51 3.53 -10.83 4.47
C HIS A 51 3.88 -9.46 5.10
N GLU A 52 5.09 -9.26 5.62
CA GLU A 52 5.51 -7.98 6.21
C GLU A 52 5.43 -6.82 5.20
N VAL A 53 5.75 -7.08 3.93
CA VAL A 53 5.65 -6.09 2.87
C VAL A 53 4.18 -5.87 2.49
N ARG A 54 3.39 -6.95 2.34
CA ARG A 54 1.93 -6.87 2.06
C ARG A 54 1.21 -6.01 3.11
N ARG A 55 1.48 -6.24 4.40
CA ARG A 55 0.92 -5.44 5.51
C ARG A 55 1.22 -3.96 5.35
N ALA A 56 2.47 -3.60 5.02
CA ALA A 56 2.86 -2.21 4.81
C ALA A 56 2.17 -1.58 3.58
N ILE A 57 2.02 -2.34 2.49
CA ILE A 57 1.32 -1.87 1.30
C ILE A 57 -0.16 -1.59 1.60
N VAL A 58 -0.84 -2.49 2.31
CA VAL A 58 -2.25 -2.35 2.68
C VAL A 58 -2.47 -1.14 3.59
N LEU A 59 -1.60 -0.93 4.59
CA LEU A 59 -1.63 0.30 5.42
C LEU A 59 -1.41 1.56 4.57
N SER A 60 -0.47 1.51 3.63
CA SER A 60 -0.15 2.66 2.76
C SER A 60 -1.29 3.00 1.82
N LEU A 61 -1.94 2.00 1.23
CA LEU A 61 -3.13 2.17 0.41
C LEU A 61 -4.28 2.77 1.24
N SER A 62 -4.48 2.28 2.47
CA SER A 62 -5.51 2.80 3.38
C SER A 62 -5.34 4.29 3.69
N LEU A 63 -4.10 4.79 3.73
CA LEU A 63 -3.82 6.21 3.88
C LEU A 63 -4.19 7.00 2.62
N LEU A 64 -3.85 6.49 1.43
CA LEU A 64 -4.11 7.16 0.15
C LEU A 64 -5.60 7.29 -0.17
N GLY A 65 -6.39 6.27 0.16
CA GLY A 65 -7.83 6.27 -0.05
C GLY A 65 -8.25 6.28 -1.53
N GLY A 66 -9.53 6.57 -1.77
CA GLY A 66 -10.14 6.60 -3.11
C GLY A 66 -10.82 5.29 -3.52
N ASP A 67 -11.69 5.37 -4.52
CA ASP A 67 -12.58 4.25 -4.91
C ASP A 67 -11.80 3.01 -5.36
N GLU A 68 -10.70 3.19 -6.10
CA GLU A 68 -9.81 2.10 -6.51
C GLU A 68 -9.19 1.38 -5.28
N VAL A 69 -8.85 2.13 -4.23
CA VAL A 69 -8.33 1.56 -2.98
C VAL A 69 -9.44 0.83 -2.23
N LEU A 70 -10.65 1.35 -2.20
CA LEU A 70 -11.79 0.70 -1.54
C LEU A 70 -12.00 -0.72 -2.09
N GLU A 71 -12.03 -0.86 -3.41
CA GLU A 71 -12.17 -2.16 -4.06
C GLU A 71 -11.04 -3.12 -3.68
N VAL A 72 -9.79 -2.63 -3.70
CA VAL A 72 -8.61 -3.43 -3.31
C VAL A 72 -8.67 -3.87 -1.85
N LEU A 73 -9.05 -2.99 -0.92
CA LEU A 73 -9.15 -3.34 0.50
C LEU A 73 -10.26 -4.36 0.76
N LEU A 74 -11.38 -4.29 0.03
CA LEU A 74 -12.45 -5.29 0.11
C LEU A 74 -12.00 -6.66 -0.41
N GLU A 75 -11.22 -6.70 -1.49
CA GLU A 75 -10.60 -7.93 -2.02
C GLU A 75 -9.64 -8.54 -0.99
N VAL A 76 -8.73 -7.73 -0.44
CA VAL A 76 -7.76 -8.16 0.58
C VAL A 76 -8.46 -8.69 1.82
N LEU A 77 -9.50 -8.00 2.31
CA LEU A 77 -10.26 -8.43 3.48
C LEU A 77 -10.84 -9.84 3.31
N LYS A 78 -11.28 -10.20 2.09
CA LYS A 78 -11.91 -11.48 1.79
C LYS A 78 -10.91 -12.60 1.53
N ASN A 79 -9.83 -12.28 0.82
CA ASN A 79 -9.04 -13.29 0.09
C ASN A 79 -7.57 -13.39 0.54
N ASP A 80 -7.03 -12.43 1.29
CA ASP A 80 -5.62 -12.48 1.72
C ASP A 80 -5.40 -13.63 2.73
N ASP A 81 -4.29 -14.36 2.60
CA ASP A 81 -3.97 -15.51 3.43
C ASP A 81 -3.50 -15.10 4.84
N ASP A 82 -2.84 -13.95 4.95
CA ASP A 82 -2.33 -13.40 6.20
C ASP A 82 -3.41 -12.65 6.99
N SER A 83 -3.70 -13.14 8.20
CA SER A 83 -4.74 -12.55 9.07
C SER A 83 -4.43 -11.11 9.46
N GLU A 84 -3.16 -10.76 9.61
CA GLU A 84 -2.72 -9.40 9.94
C GLU A 84 -3.00 -8.43 8.78
N THR A 85 -2.74 -8.88 7.54
CA THR A 85 -3.05 -8.14 6.32
C THR A 85 -4.55 -7.93 6.17
N ARG A 86 -5.38 -8.96 6.39
CA ARG A 86 -6.84 -8.82 6.44
C ARG A 86 -7.31 -7.83 7.52
N ARG A 87 -6.73 -7.87 8.71
CA ARG A 87 -7.06 -6.92 9.79
C ARG A 87 -6.70 -5.49 9.40
N ASN A 88 -5.54 -5.26 8.77
CA ASN A 88 -5.15 -3.94 8.30
C ASN A 88 -6.14 -3.41 7.26
N ALA A 89 -6.62 -4.26 6.34
CA ALA A 89 -7.66 -3.89 5.39
C ALA A 89 -8.98 -3.52 6.09
N ALA A 90 -9.44 -4.32 7.05
CA ALA A 90 -10.61 -4.00 7.86
C ALA A 90 -10.47 -2.64 8.59
N GLY A 91 -9.28 -2.37 9.15
CA GLY A 91 -8.96 -1.09 9.78
C GLY A 91 -9.03 0.08 8.81
N GLY A 92 -8.46 -0.07 7.61
CA GLY A 92 -8.49 0.94 6.55
C GLY A 92 -9.91 1.23 6.06
N LEU A 93 -10.74 0.20 5.88
CA LEU A 93 -12.13 0.33 5.42
C LEU A 93 -13.00 1.19 6.34
N ARG A 94 -12.68 1.28 7.65
CA ARG A 94 -13.39 2.18 8.58
C ARG A 94 -13.28 3.66 8.21
N PHE A 95 -12.24 4.05 7.46
CA PHE A 95 -12.10 5.43 6.97
C PHE A 95 -13.01 5.74 5.78
N PHE A 96 -13.54 4.72 5.09
CA PHE A 96 -14.45 4.86 3.96
C PHE A 96 -15.92 4.89 4.38
N THR A 97 -16.26 4.26 5.50
CA THR A 97 -17.64 4.21 6.02
C THR A 97 -18.07 5.45 6.80
N ASN A 98 -17.14 6.39 7.05
CA ASN A 98 -17.37 7.61 7.84
C ASN A 98 -17.43 8.89 7.00
N LYS A 99 -17.63 8.78 5.69
CA LYS A 99 -17.89 9.91 4.77
C LYS A 99 -19.27 9.77 4.18
#